data_AF-A0A542SAA1-F1
#
_entry.id   AF-A0A542SAA1-F1
#
_cell.length_a   1.000
_cell.length_b   1.000
_cell.length_c   1.000
_cell.angle_alpha   90.00
_cell.angle_beta   90.00
_cell.angle_gamma   90.00
#
_symmetry.space_group_name_H-M   'P 1'
#
loop_
_entity.id
_entity.type
_entity.pdbx_description
1 polymer ?
#
loop_
_entity_poly.entity_id
_entity_poly.type
_entity_poly.pdbx_seq_one_letter_code
_entity_poly.pdbx_strand_id
1 'polypeptide(L)'
;MHFVGIDLAWGDRRPTGLAVVDSEGTLVTVAAVQDDDEIVAALAPYVEGECLVAIDAPIVVPNATGNRPAEAALNKDFARFDAGAHPSNTGKPEFREQPRAARVAARLGLDVNPRSRRPRRAIEVYPHPATVALFRLGRTLKYKDKAGRDLEQLRAELVVLIGLVEGLAAAEPPLHVAVLPAWQALRAAAETATRKSELRVVEDQVDAVVCAYIGLFAERRPEQTTTYGDLQTGYIVTPTLPADLEPTPRPRRGAPPLDVGSAVRRYAEVQPGLRGVTDGFVALVTSILDEAGINYLTVTGRTKSVSSFAAKAARTVDGRPLYADPLHEITDQVGVRVITYVHSDVQAVVDLLDDQVVVHDDRDLGQETASEGRFGYSSRHLLVGLEPGSEGPLQGHQAAIQIRTVLQHAWAEFEHDIRYKGSVPPEHVLELDRRFTLAAGLLELADREFSTIRDLLQGPVGSAAGEDEPYDEDDPRISPRELAAFLAGQYADAGWSRTDHYAWISALLLELGITSLAALGETLRSVDEDALRERMGYRYPPGAVRRLDDALLWVHGERYADLRGNAHRAPALRARWAKMRGED
;
A
#
# COMPACT_ATOMS: atom_id res chain seq x y z
N MET A 1 25.25 16.45 -16.09
CA MET A 1 25.16 17.53 -15.09
C MET A 1 24.83 16.92 -13.74
N HIS A 2 25.44 17.39 -12.65
CA HIS A 2 25.08 16.99 -11.28
C HIS A 2 24.31 18.10 -10.55
N PHE A 3 23.34 17.70 -9.74
CA PHE A 3 22.63 18.58 -8.82
C PHE A 3 23.08 18.25 -7.40
N VAL A 4 23.69 19.21 -6.73
CA VAL A 4 24.27 19.02 -5.39
C VAL A 4 23.43 19.79 -4.39
N GLY A 5 23.10 19.17 -3.27
CA GLY A 5 22.42 19.80 -2.15
C GLY A 5 23.31 19.88 -0.93
N ILE A 6 23.28 21.01 -0.24
CA ILE A 6 24.03 21.25 1.00
C ILE A 6 23.07 21.82 2.05
N ASP A 7 22.75 21.06 3.09
CA ASP A 7 22.10 21.59 4.30
C ASP A 7 23.18 22.19 5.22
N LEU A 8 23.48 23.47 5.00
CA LEU A 8 24.68 24.10 5.52
C LEU A 8 24.42 24.71 6.91
N ALA A 9 24.97 24.07 7.94
CA ALA A 9 25.01 24.67 9.27
C ALA A 9 25.81 25.99 9.24
N TRP A 10 25.35 27.02 9.95
CA TRP A 10 26.00 28.33 9.87
C TRP A 10 27.37 28.42 10.57
N GLY A 11 27.66 27.52 11.52
CA GLY A 11 28.95 27.48 12.23
C GLY A 11 29.98 26.56 11.58
N ASP A 12 31.27 26.86 11.72
CA ASP A 12 32.36 26.24 10.94
C ASP A 12 32.64 24.76 11.25
N ARG A 13 32.25 24.26 12.43
CA ARG A 13 32.46 22.86 12.87
C ARG A 13 31.14 22.24 13.32
N ARG A 14 30.17 22.23 12.43
CA ARG A 14 28.81 21.74 12.67
C ARG A 14 28.46 20.71 11.60
N PRO A 15 27.81 19.59 11.99
CA PRO A 15 27.29 18.63 11.02
C PRO A 15 26.54 19.34 9.89
N THR A 16 26.88 18.98 8.66
CA THR A 16 26.36 19.52 7.41
C THR A 16 26.03 18.34 6.52
N GLY A 17 24.79 18.27 6.04
CA GLY A 17 24.37 17.24 5.11
C GLY A 17 24.80 17.59 3.69
N LEU A 18 25.20 16.57 2.93
CA LEU A 18 25.52 16.64 1.52
C LEU A 18 24.71 15.59 0.77
N ALA A 19 24.21 15.95 -0.41
CA ALA A 19 23.60 15.02 -1.33
C ALA A 19 23.96 15.37 -2.77
N VAL A 20 24.05 14.36 -3.63
CA VAL A 20 24.24 14.55 -5.07
C VAL A 20 23.26 13.70 -5.84
N VAL A 21 22.61 14.34 -6.80
CA VAL A 21 21.65 13.75 -7.73
C VAL A 21 22.21 13.90 -9.15
N ASP A 22 22.13 12.86 -9.97
CA ASP A 22 22.56 12.90 -11.36
C ASP A 22 21.52 13.56 -12.29
N SER A 23 21.79 13.58 -13.60
CA SER A 23 20.90 14.23 -14.57
C SER A 23 19.55 13.55 -14.75
N GLU A 24 19.46 12.26 -14.40
CA GLU A 24 18.26 11.44 -14.51
C GLU A 24 17.41 11.48 -13.22
N GLY A 25 17.84 12.25 -12.21
CA GLY A 25 17.15 12.33 -10.94
C GLY A 25 17.52 11.20 -9.98
N THR A 26 18.62 10.49 -10.19
CA THR A 26 19.04 9.41 -9.29
C THR A 26 19.96 9.94 -8.19
N LEU A 27 19.66 9.61 -6.93
CA LEU A 27 20.54 9.94 -5.81
C LEU A 27 21.81 9.08 -5.87
N VAL A 28 22.97 9.69 -6.07
CA VAL A 28 24.25 8.98 -6.22
C VAL A 28 25.08 8.98 -4.95
N THR A 29 24.95 10.01 -4.12
CA THR A 29 25.61 10.04 -2.81
C THR A 29 24.80 10.86 -1.80
N VAL A 30 24.92 10.48 -0.53
CA VAL A 30 24.42 11.21 0.64
C VAL A 30 25.40 11.02 1.79
N ALA A 31 25.77 12.09 2.48
CA ALA A 31 26.76 12.05 3.55
C ALA A 31 26.57 13.20 4.55
N ALA A 32 27.16 13.05 5.73
CA ALA A 32 27.32 14.15 6.70
C ALA A 32 28.80 14.46 6.90
N VAL A 33 29.15 15.74 6.91
CA VAL A 33 30.51 16.27 7.10
C VAL A 33 30.53 17.35 8.18
N GLN A 34 31.70 17.72 8.70
CA GLN A 34 31.83 18.62 9.85
C GLN A 34 32.31 20.02 9.49
N ASP A 35 33.16 20.17 8.48
CA ASP A 35 33.81 21.45 8.15
C ASP A 35 33.92 21.70 6.64
N ASP A 36 34.39 22.89 6.27
CA ASP A 36 34.46 23.34 4.87
C ASP A 36 35.47 22.53 4.04
N ASP A 37 36.52 21.96 4.66
CA ASP A 37 37.51 21.15 3.95
C ASP A 37 36.91 19.80 3.56
N GLU A 38 36.17 19.18 4.47
CA GLU A 38 35.42 17.95 4.21
C GLU A 38 34.31 18.18 3.17
N ILE A 39 33.61 19.32 3.20
CA ILE A 39 32.62 19.68 2.17
C ILE A 39 33.28 19.73 0.79
N VAL A 40 34.40 20.45 0.65
CA VAL A 40 35.09 20.60 -0.63
C VAL A 40 35.63 19.26 -1.12
N ALA A 41 36.23 18.46 -0.24
CA ALA A 41 36.78 17.15 -0.59
C ALA A 41 35.67 16.18 -1.04
N ALA A 42 34.54 16.12 -0.33
CA ALA A 42 33.43 15.24 -0.64
C ALA A 42 32.74 15.60 -1.97
N LEU A 43 32.65 16.90 -2.29
CA LEU A 43 31.97 17.37 -3.49
C LEU A 43 32.85 17.45 -4.73
N ALA A 44 34.19 17.46 -4.59
CA ALA A 44 35.12 17.61 -5.69
C ALA A 44 34.80 16.72 -6.92
N PRO A 45 34.52 15.40 -6.78
CA PRO A 45 34.23 14.52 -7.93
C PRO A 45 32.99 14.93 -8.73
N TYR A 46 32.06 15.64 -8.11
CA TYR A 46 30.74 15.95 -8.68
C TYR A 46 30.68 17.38 -9.25
N VAL A 47 31.63 18.23 -8.86
CA VAL A 47 31.68 19.64 -9.26
C VAL A 47 32.79 19.98 -10.26
N GLU A 48 33.53 18.99 -10.78
CA GLU A 48 34.51 19.19 -11.87
C GLU A 48 33.82 19.55 -13.19
N GLY A 49 32.74 18.83 -13.51
CA GLY A 49 31.92 19.03 -14.71
C GLY A 49 30.76 20.01 -14.50
N GLU A 50 29.75 19.94 -15.37
CA GLU A 50 28.54 20.77 -15.24
C GLU A 50 27.78 20.43 -13.95
N CYS A 51 27.53 21.42 -13.10
CA CYS A 51 26.84 21.26 -11.84
C CYS A 51 26.04 22.50 -11.42
N LEU A 52 24.97 22.25 -10.67
CA LEU A 52 24.22 23.25 -9.91
C LEU A 52 24.20 22.85 -8.44
N VAL A 53 24.77 23.69 -7.59
CA VAL A 53 24.85 23.47 -6.13
C VAL A 53 23.81 24.32 -5.41
N ALA A 54 22.81 23.68 -4.83
CA ALA A 54 21.76 24.29 -4.02
C ALA A 54 22.14 24.26 -2.53
N ILE A 55 22.26 25.43 -1.91
CA ILE A 55 22.77 25.58 -0.54
C ILE A 55 21.66 26.16 0.36
N ASP A 56 21.28 25.45 1.42
CA ASP A 56 20.40 25.97 2.48
C ASP A 56 21.16 26.88 3.45
N ALA A 57 21.63 28.01 2.93
CA ALA A 57 22.19 29.08 3.74
C ALA A 57 22.32 30.38 2.93
N PRO A 58 22.23 31.54 3.59
CA PRO A 58 22.42 32.84 2.93
C PRO A 58 23.75 32.96 2.21
N ILE A 59 23.73 33.24 0.89
CA ILE A 59 24.95 33.49 0.10
C ILE A 59 25.31 34.98 0.15
N VAL A 60 24.33 35.87 -0.08
CA VAL A 60 24.55 37.32 -0.08
C VAL A 60 23.73 37.96 1.04
N VAL A 61 24.43 38.63 1.97
CA VAL A 61 23.85 39.27 3.16
C VAL A 61 24.42 40.69 3.32
N PRO A 62 23.84 41.70 2.66
CA PRO A 62 24.40 43.06 2.66
C PRO A 62 23.77 43.96 3.74
N ASN A 63 22.64 43.57 4.33
CA ASN A 63 21.89 44.37 5.29
C ASN A 63 22.47 44.26 6.70
N ALA A 64 22.49 45.38 7.43
CA ALA A 64 22.99 45.45 8.80
C ALA A 64 22.04 44.81 9.82
N THR A 65 20.72 44.94 9.62
CA THR A 65 19.69 44.41 10.52
C THR A 65 18.46 43.95 9.74
N GLY A 66 17.54 43.25 10.40
CA GLY A 66 16.25 42.84 9.82
C GLY A 66 16.36 41.75 8.75
N ASN A 67 15.27 41.57 8.00
CA ASN A 67 15.18 40.66 6.86
C ASN A 67 15.79 41.32 5.61
N ARG A 68 16.41 40.52 4.72
CA ARG A 68 16.70 40.98 3.35
C ARG A 68 15.38 41.10 2.59
N PRO A 69 15.36 41.83 1.46
CA PRO A 69 14.19 41.84 0.57
C PRO A 69 13.70 40.43 0.19
N ALA A 70 14.63 39.47 0.05
CA ALA A 70 14.32 38.06 -0.21
C ALA A 70 13.47 37.41 0.89
N GLU A 71 13.90 37.43 2.18
CA GLU A 71 13.08 36.84 3.24
C GLU A 71 11.77 37.60 3.44
N ALA A 72 11.77 38.93 3.31
CA ALA A 72 10.56 39.72 3.44
C ALA A 72 9.52 39.35 2.38
N ALA A 73 9.93 39.11 1.14
CA ALA A 73 9.05 38.67 0.06
C ALA A 73 8.60 37.22 0.25
N LEU A 74 9.53 36.29 0.53
CA LEU A 74 9.21 34.89 0.79
C LEU A 74 8.24 34.72 1.96
N ASN A 75 8.39 35.52 3.02
CA ASN A 75 7.52 35.46 4.20
C ASN A 75 6.09 35.93 3.92
N LYS A 76 5.84 36.75 2.89
CA LYS A 76 4.46 37.09 2.49
C LYS A 76 3.71 35.85 2.03
N ASP A 77 4.40 34.95 1.35
CA ASP A 77 3.78 33.76 0.75
C ASP A 77 3.78 32.58 1.73
N PHE A 78 4.90 32.35 2.43
CA PHE A 78 5.15 31.12 3.17
C PHE A 78 4.98 31.22 4.70
N ALA A 79 4.93 32.41 5.30
CA ALA A 79 4.78 32.53 6.75
C ALA A 79 3.46 31.93 7.26
N ARG A 80 2.38 31.98 6.45
CA ARG A 80 1.08 31.40 6.78
C ARG A 80 1.10 29.86 6.92
N PHE A 81 2.09 29.21 6.31
CA PHE A 81 2.37 27.76 6.39
C PHE A 81 3.39 27.39 7.49
N ASP A 82 3.82 28.36 8.31
CA ASP A 82 4.97 28.21 9.22
C ASP A 82 6.29 27.86 8.50
N ALA A 83 6.43 28.28 7.24
CA ALA A 83 7.63 28.14 6.40
C ALA A 83 8.36 29.48 6.21
N GLY A 84 8.18 30.44 7.12
CA GLY A 84 8.84 31.74 7.02
C GLY A 84 10.34 31.66 7.33
N ALA A 85 11.15 32.36 6.54
CA ALA A 85 12.58 32.52 6.74
C ALA A 85 12.88 33.46 7.91
N HIS A 86 13.93 33.12 8.66
CA HIS A 86 14.48 33.97 9.71
C HIS A 86 15.34 35.09 9.13
N PRO A 87 15.46 36.25 9.81
CA PRO A 87 16.28 37.35 9.34
C PRO A 87 17.75 36.96 9.16
N SER A 88 18.35 37.26 8.01
CA SER A 88 19.81 37.18 7.78
C SER A 88 20.36 38.59 7.68
N ASN A 89 21.36 38.93 8.49
CA ASN A 89 21.98 40.27 8.51
C ASN A 89 23.37 40.25 9.16
N THR A 90 24.21 41.24 8.85
CA THR A 90 25.60 41.34 9.32
C THR A 90 25.73 41.69 10.82
N GLY A 91 24.62 42.02 11.49
CA GLY A 91 24.56 42.10 12.95
C GLY A 91 24.74 40.74 13.63
N LYS A 92 24.43 39.64 12.93
CA LYS A 92 24.67 38.27 13.40
C LYS A 92 26.14 37.87 13.17
N PRO A 93 26.82 37.26 14.17
CA PRO A 93 28.23 36.86 14.04
C PRO A 93 28.53 36.01 12.79
N GLU A 94 27.60 35.13 12.42
CA GLU A 94 27.72 34.17 11.31
C GLU A 94 27.76 34.84 9.92
N PHE A 95 27.31 36.09 9.81
CA PHE A 95 27.22 36.82 8.53
C PHE A 95 28.03 38.13 8.53
N ARG A 96 28.78 38.43 9.60
CA ARG A 96 29.45 39.73 9.77
C ARG A 96 30.52 39.99 8.71
N GLU A 97 31.32 38.98 8.39
CA GLU A 97 32.41 39.09 7.43
C GLU A 97 31.98 38.58 6.06
N GLN A 98 31.84 37.25 5.96
CA GLN A 98 31.39 36.58 4.75
C GLN A 98 30.51 35.39 5.16
N PRO A 99 29.30 35.26 4.60
CA PRO A 99 28.46 34.08 4.85
C PRO A 99 29.19 32.78 4.47
N ARG A 100 29.06 31.74 5.30
CA ARG A 100 29.69 30.43 5.07
C ARG A 100 29.36 29.86 3.69
N ALA A 101 28.12 30.01 3.22
CA ALA A 101 27.69 29.57 1.89
C ALA A 101 28.49 30.23 0.75
N ALA A 102 28.74 31.54 0.84
CA ALA A 102 29.55 32.26 -0.13
C ALA A 102 31.01 31.78 -0.13
N ARG A 103 31.57 31.49 1.05
CA ARG A 103 32.92 30.94 1.19
C ARG A 103 33.03 29.55 0.55
N VAL A 104 32.09 28.65 0.84
CA VAL A 104 32.05 27.30 0.23
C VAL A 104 31.91 27.40 -1.29
N ALA A 105 30.98 28.24 -1.79
CA ALA A 105 30.80 28.44 -3.23
C ALA A 105 32.07 28.97 -3.91
N ALA A 106 32.77 29.93 -3.28
CA ALA A 106 34.03 30.46 -3.79
C ALA A 106 35.13 29.40 -3.84
N ARG A 107 35.26 28.57 -2.79
CA ARG A 107 36.25 27.46 -2.76
C ARG A 107 36.00 26.41 -3.84
N LEU A 108 34.73 26.17 -4.19
CA LEU A 108 34.34 25.26 -5.28
C LEU A 108 34.42 25.92 -6.67
N GLY A 109 34.66 27.24 -6.74
CA GLY A 109 34.74 28.00 -7.99
C GLY A 109 33.39 28.16 -8.71
N LEU A 110 32.30 28.30 -7.95
CA LEU A 110 30.94 28.33 -8.47
C LEU A 110 30.46 29.78 -8.70
N ASP A 111 29.76 30.01 -9.82
CA ASP A 111 29.07 31.28 -10.04
C ASP A 111 27.76 31.34 -9.25
N VAL A 112 27.61 32.34 -8.38
CA VAL A 112 26.46 32.47 -7.46
C VAL A 112 25.35 33.36 -7.99
N ASN A 113 25.43 33.81 -9.24
CA ASN A 113 24.34 34.56 -9.86
C ASN A 113 23.13 33.63 -10.12
N PRO A 114 21.94 33.89 -9.56
CA PRO A 114 20.78 33.01 -9.71
C PRO A 114 20.26 32.92 -11.14
N ARG A 115 20.71 33.82 -12.04
CA ARG A 115 20.38 33.82 -13.47
C ARG A 115 21.56 33.36 -14.34
N SER A 116 22.62 32.84 -13.74
CA SER A 116 23.78 32.36 -14.47
C SER A 116 23.45 31.18 -15.37
N ARG A 117 24.02 31.17 -16.57
CA ARG A 117 24.03 30.01 -17.48
C ARG A 117 25.41 29.33 -17.53
N ARG A 118 26.31 29.66 -16.60
CA ARG A 118 27.62 29.02 -16.53
C ARG A 118 27.45 27.55 -16.14
N PRO A 119 28.33 26.65 -16.62
CA PRO A 119 28.21 25.23 -16.36
C PRO A 119 28.37 24.87 -14.88
N ARG A 120 29.05 25.70 -14.09
CA ARG A 120 29.35 25.46 -12.67
C ARG A 120 28.80 26.64 -11.85
N ARG A 121 27.70 26.41 -11.15
CA ARG A 121 26.94 27.47 -10.47
C ARG A 121 26.37 27.03 -9.14
N ALA A 122 26.05 27.99 -8.28
CA ALA A 122 25.40 27.76 -7.00
C ALA A 122 24.22 28.70 -6.79
N ILE A 123 23.21 28.23 -6.06
CA ILE A 123 22.03 28.99 -5.68
C ILE A 123 21.73 28.82 -4.19
N GLU A 124 21.22 29.89 -3.58
CA GLU A 124 20.63 29.86 -2.25
C GLU A 124 19.21 29.27 -2.33
N VAL A 125 18.93 28.25 -1.52
CA VAL A 125 17.62 27.58 -1.44
C VAL A 125 17.10 27.55 -0.02
N TYR A 126 15.83 27.19 0.16
CA TYR A 126 15.25 27.02 1.49
C TYR A 126 14.27 25.80 1.53
N PRO A 127 14.61 24.70 2.22
CA PRO A 127 13.85 23.45 2.22
C PRO A 127 12.42 23.55 2.78
N HIS A 128 12.18 24.36 3.81
CA HIS A 128 10.84 24.45 4.43
C HIS A 128 9.76 24.98 3.46
N PRO A 129 9.96 26.12 2.77
CA PRO A 129 9.07 26.54 1.68
C PRO A 129 8.97 25.54 0.55
N ALA A 130 10.11 24.92 0.17
CA ALA A 130 10.14 23.98 -0.94
C ALA A 130 9.27 22.75 -0.66
N THR A 131 9.38 22.15 0.53
CA THR A 131 8.56 21.00 0.93
C THR A 131 7.07 21.36 1.00
N VAL A 132 6.73 22.58 1.43
CA VAL A 132 5.35 23.09 1.37
C VAL A 132 4.83 23.12 -0.07
N ALA A 133 5.60 23.70 -1.00
CA ALA A 133 5.18 23.84 -2.40
C ALA A 133 5.14 22.49 -3.13
N LEU A 134 6.20 21.67 -3.00
CA LEU A 134 6.35 20.39 -3.69
C LEU A 134 5.34 19.35 -3.21
N PHE A 135 5.15 19.24 -1.90
CA PHE A 135 4.26 18.22 -1.30
C PHE A 135 2.89 18.78 -0.92
N ARG A 136 2.62 20.04 -1.31
CA ARG A 136 1.36 20.73 -1.06
C ARG A 136 0.94 20.69 0.42
N LEU A 137 1.90 20.89 1.31
CA LEU A 137 1.67 20.79 2.75
C LEU A 137 0.93 22.04 3.25
N GLY A 138 -0.17 21.85 3.96
CA GLY A 138 -0.88 22.99 4.55
C GLY A 138 -0.10 23.68 5.69
N ARG A 139 0.91 23.04 6.29
CA ARG A 139 1.95 23.63 7.15
C ARG A 139 3.24 22.81 7.11
N THR A 140 4.35 23.37 7.57
CA THR A 140 5.64 22.66 7.67
C THR A 140 5.57 21.48 8.63
N LEU A 141 6.19 20.36 8.23
CA LEU A 141 6.50 19.23 9.10
C LEU A 141 7.42 19.67 10.25
N LYS A 142 7.21 19.12 11.45
CA LYS A 142 7.92 19.55 12.67
C LYS A 142 9.11 18.66 13.01
N TYR A 143 9.92 18.30 12.00
CA TYR A 143 11.02 17.35 12.11
C TYR A 143 12.35 17.93 12.64
N LYS A 144 12.58 19.25 12.54
CA LYS A 144 13.78 19.90 13.10
C LYS A 144 13.76 20.00 14.62
N ASP A 145 14.87 19.71 15.32
CA ASP A 145 14.94 19.83 16.79
C ASP A 145 14.80 21.29 17.25
N LYS A 146 13.69 21.60 17.92
CA LYS A 146 13.38 22.90 18.51
C LYS A 146 12.77 22.73 19.90
N ALA A 147 12.86 23.76 20.73
CA ALA A 147 12.29 23.77 22.08
C ALA A 147 10.79 23.41 22.05
N GLY A 148 10.39 22.46 22.90
CA GLY A 148 9.01 21.99 23.02
C GLY A 148 8.62 20.84 22.09
N ARG A 149 9.54 20.29 21.28
CA ARG A 149 9.32 19.07 20.48
C ARG A 149 9.94 17.88 21.19
N ASP A 150 9.22 16.78 21.35
CA ASP A 150 9.78 15.54 21.88
C ASP A 150 10.43 14.68 20.78
N LEU A 151 11.14 13.63 21.18
CA LEU A 151 11.85 12.74 20.26
C LEU A 151 10.90 12.03 19.29
N GLU A 152 9.75 11.61 19.78
CA GLU A 152 8.78 10.79 19.03
C GLU A 152 8.15 11.62 17.91
N GLN A 153 7.76 12.85 18.22
CA GLN A 153 7.30 13.84 17.25
C GLN A 153 8.34 14.08 16.17
N LEU A 154 9.60 14.37 16.55
CA LEU A 154 10.68 14.64 15.58
C LEU A 154 10.89 13.44 14.65
N ARG A 155 10.94 12.23 15.23
CA ARG A 155 11.13 10.97 14.48
C ARG A 155 10.04 10.77 13.46
N ALA A 156 8.79 10.89 13.88
CA ALA A 156 7.65 10.67 13.01
C ALA A 156 7.58 11.67 11.85
N GLU A 157 7.75 12.96 12.14
CA GLU A 157 7.74 14.01 11.11
C GLU A 157 8.90 13.82 10.11
N LEU A 158 10.06 13.35 10.58
CA LEU A 158 11.20 13.04 9.71
C LEU A 158 10.92 11.83 8.82
N VAL A 159 10.31 10.76 9.35
CA VAL A 159 9.91 9.59 8.57
C VAL A 159 8.86 9.97 7.51
N VAL A 160 7.92 10.87 7.84
CA VAL A 160 6.97 11.42 6.85
C VAL A 160 7.71 12.16 5.74
N LEU A 161 8.68 13.03 6.08
CA LEU A 161 9.49 13.73 5.08
C LEU A 161 10.24 12.74 4.18
N ILE A 162 10.88 11.71 4.74
CA ILE A 162 11.57 10.65 3.98
C ILE A 162 10.60 9.97 3.00
N GLY A 163 9.40 9.62 3.44
CA GLY A 163 8.38 9.02 2.56
C GLY A 163 7.90 9.95 1.45
N LEU A 164 7.77 11.26 1.72
CA LEU A 164 7.44 12.26 0.70
C LEU A 164 8.57 12.39 -0.35
N VAL A 165 9.82 12.38 0.10
CA VAL A 165 11.00 12.41 -0.78
C VAL A 165 11.07 11.14 -1.64
N GLU A 166 10.80 9.96 -1.09
CA GLU A 166 10.70 8.72 -1.87
C GLU A 166 9.56 8.77 -2.91
N GLY A 167 8.46 9.44 -2.59
CA GLY A 167 7.34 9.66 -3.51
C GLY A 167 7.70 10.51 -4.74
N LEU A 168 8.77 11.29 -4.70
CA LEU A 168 9.25 12.07 -5.85
C LEU A 168 9.73 11.19 -7.02
N ALA A 169 9.89 9.87 -6.83
CA ALA A 169 10.17 8.94 -7.93
C ALA A 169 9.10 8.97 -9.04
N ALA A 170 7.87 9.39 -8.70
CA ALA A 170 6.76 9.55 -9.64
C ALA A 170 6.47 11.03 -10.00
N ALA A 171 7.28 11.98 -9.52
CA ALA A 171 7.12 13.40 -9.81
C ALA A 171 7.81 13.79 -11.12
N GLU A 172 7.57 15.03 -11.58
CA GLU A 172 8.27 15.62 -12.71
C GLU A 172 8.99 16.91 -12.28
N PRO A 173 10.35 16.94 -12.27
CA PRO A 173 11.26 15.85 -12.59
C PRO A 173 11.27 14.74 -11.51
N PRO A 174 11.59 13.49 -11.88
CA PRO A 174 11.62 12.39 -10.92
C PRO A 174 12.85 12.50 -9.98
N LEU A 175 12.73 11.91 -8.79
CA LEU A 175 13.85 11.69 -7.88
C LEU A 175 13.85 10.26 -7.35
N HIS A 176 14.87 9.49 -7.70
CA HIS A 176 15.06 8.11 -7.30
C HIS A 176 16.08 8.01 -6.16
N VAL A 177 15.60 8.08 -4.91
CA VAL A 177 16.45 7.96 -3.71
C VAL A 177 16.62 6.52 -3.22
N ALA A 178 15.59 5.68 -3.40
CA ALA A 178 15.53 4.33 -2.82
C ALA A 178 16.53 3.35 -3.45
N VAL A 179 17.11 3.69 -4.60
CA VAL A 179 18.14 2.87 -5.25
C VAL A 179 19.48 2.92 -4.53
N LEU A 180 19.72 3.94 -3.70
CA LEU A 180 20.97 4.11 -2.97
C LEU A 180 20.88 3.39 -1.60
N PRO A 181 21.73 2.39 -1.30
CA PRO A 181 21.71 1.69 -0.02
C PRO A 181 21.91 2.62 1.19
N ALA A 182 22.70 3.69 1.03
CA ALA A 182 22.90 4.69 2.08
C ALA A 182 21.58 5.41 2.46
N TRP A 183 20.68 5.65 1.50
CA TRP A 183 19.35 6.21 1.79
C TRP A 183 18.48 5.23 2.59
N GLN A 184 18.50 3.94 2.23
CA GLN A 184 17.78 2.91 2.98
C GLN A 184 18.29 2.81 4.43
N ALA A 185 19.61 2.94 4.63
CA ALA A 185 20.21 3.00 5.95
C ALA A 185 19.79 4.25 6.74
N LEU A 186 19.69 5.42 6.10
CA LEU A 186 19.19 6.65 6.72
C LEU A 186 17.73 6.50 7.18
N ARG A 187 16.88 5.89 6.34
CA ARG A 187 15.50 5.58 6.72
C ARG A 187 15.44 4.68 7.95
N ALA A 188 16.17 3.56 7.94
CA ALA A 188 16.21 2.65 9.09
C ALA A 188 16.74 3.36 10.35
N ALA A 189 17.74 4.23 10.21
CA ALA A 189 18.26 5.04 11.30
C ALA A 189 17.24 6.04 11.85
N ALA A 190 16.44 6.69 11.00
CA ALA A 190 15.33 7.54 11.45
C ALA A 190 14.29 6.73 12.22
N GLU A 191 13.83 5.60 11.67
CA GLU A 191 12.80 4.75 12.28
C GLU A 191 13.23 4.17 13.64
N THR A 192 14.51 3.86 13.79
CA THR A 192 15.06 3.23 15.01
C THR A 192 15.73 4.20 15.99
N ALA A 193 15.79 5.50 15.66
CA ALA A 193 16.44 6.48 16.51
C ALA A 193 15.82 6.51 17.91
N THR A 194 16.69 6.51 18.92
CA THR A 194 16.35 6.57 20.35
C THR A 194 16.83 7.88 20.99
N ARG A 195 17.60 8.69 20.26
CA ARG A 195 18.11 9.99 20.71
C ARG A 195 17.91 11.06 19.65
N LYS A 196 17.64 12.29 20.09
CA LYS A 196 17.47 13.45 19.19
C LYS A 196 18.72 13.74 18.37
N SER A 197 19.90 13.47 18.93
CA SER A 197 21.18 13.61 18.23
C SER A 197 21.31 12.65 17.05
N GLU A 198 20.70 11.46 17.11
CA GLU A 198 20.68 10.49 15.99
C GLU A 198 19.77 11.00 14.87
N LEU A 199 18.58 11.50 15.22
CA LEU A 199 17.65 12.11 14.27
C LEU A 199 18.26 13.32 13.57
N ARG A 200 18.99 14.17 14.29
CA ARG A 200 19.62 15.35 13.72
C ARG A 200 20.60 15.00 12.58
N VAL A 201 21.38 13.93 12.74
CA VAL A 201 22.31 13.48 11.69
C VAL A 201 21.55 13.03 10.43
N VAL A 202 20.37 12.41 10.60
CA VAL A 202 19.53 12.00 9.49
C VAL A 202 18.82 13.21 8.86
N GLU A 203 18.30 14.11 9.69
CA GLU A 203 17.67 15.39 9.28
C GLU A 203 18.57 16.16 8.33
N ASP A 204 19.82 16.45 8.74
CA ASP A 204 20.74 17.26 7.95
C ASP A 204 20.96 16.63 6.55
N GLN A 205 21.07 15.29 6.47
CA GLN A 205 21.24 14.55 5.22
C GLN A 205 19.98 14.53 4.35
N VAL A 206 18.79 14.37 4.96
CA VAL A 206 17.51 14.39 4.23
C VAL A 206 17.25 15.79 3.66
N ASP A 207 17.53 16.85 4.42
CA ASP A 207 17.41 18.23 3.93
C ASP A 207 18.41 18.53 2.81
N ALA A 208 19.61 17.94 2.84
CA ALA A 208 20.55 18.04 1.73
C ALA A 208 19.98 17.40 0.46
N VAL A 209 19.29 16.26 0.56
CA VAL A 209 18.59 15.64 -0.59
C VAL A 209 17.48 16.56 -1.11
N VAL A 210 16.69 17.18 -0.21
CA VAL A 210 15.69 18.18 -0.60
C VAL A 210 16.35 19.36 -1.32
N CYS A 211 17.49 19.86 -0.83
CA CYS A 211 18.25 20.92 -1.50
C CYS A 211 18.68 20.53 -2.91
N ALA A 212 19.25 19.32 -3.08
CA ALA A 212 19.66 18.82 -4.39
C ALA A 212 18.47 18.76 -5.35
N TYR A 213 17.31 18.31 -4.87
CA TYR A 213 16.08 18.27 -5.65
C TYR A 213 15.55 19.67 -6.00
N ILE A 214 15.67 20.68 -5.11
CA ILE A 214 15.33 22.07 -5.47
C ILE A 214 16.20 22.54 -6.64
N GLY A 215 17.50 22.19 -6.64
CA GLY A 215 18.40 22.48 -7.76
C GLY A 215 17.94 21.82 -9.07
N LEU A 216 17.65 20.52 -9.03
CA LEU A 216 17.11 19.77 -10.18
C LEU A 216 15.79 20.38 -10.68
N PHE A 217 14.87 20.68 -9.76
CA PHE A 217 13.57 21.26 -10.05
C PHE A 217 13.69 22.64 -10.68
N ALA A 218 14.56 23.51 -10.14
CA ALA A 218 14.81 24.85 -10.68
C ALA A 218 15.38 24.81 -12.11
N GLU A 219 16.21 23.83 -12.42
CA GLU A 219 16.78 23.65 -13.76
C GLU A 219 15.76 23.11 -14.76
N ARG A 220 14.95 22.12 -14.34
CA ARG A 220 14.01 21.42 -15.23
C ARG A 220 12.68 22.14 -15.37
N ARG A 221 12.24 22.87 -14.35
CA ARG A 221 10.95 23.58 -14.26
C ARG A 221 11.16 25.04 -13.81
N PRO A 222 11.93 25.85 -14.55
CA PRO A 222 12.19 27.24 -14.20
C PRO A 222 10.90 28.07 -14.14
N GLU A 223 9.86 27.71 -14.90
CA GLU A 223 8.54 28.36 -14.90
C GLU A 223 7.74 28.10 -13.62
N GLN A 224 8.07 27.03 -12.88
CA GLN A 224 7.45 26.70 -11.60
C GLN A 224 8.36 27.05 -10.42
N THR A 225 9.42 27.83 -10.66
CA THR A 225 10.39 28.22 -9.62
C THR A 225 10.37 29.73 -9.43
N THR A 226 10.34 30.16 -8.17
CA THR A 226 10.39 31.58 -7.81
C THR A 226 11.74 31.91 -7.17
N THR A 227 12.36 32.98 -7.68
CA THR A 227 13.53 33.61 -7.05
C THR A 227 13.06 34.86 -6.33
N TYR A 228 13.05 34.83 -5.00
CA TYR A 228 12.77 36.00 -4.17
C TYR A 228 14.04 36.82 -4.02
N GLY A 229 14.00 38.12 -4.32
CA GLY A 229 15.17 39.01 -4.24
C GLY A 229 16.08 38.98 -5.47
N ASP A 230 17.33 39.37 -5.30
CA ASP A 230 18.31 39.48 -6.39
C ASP A 230 19.76 39.31 -5.88
N LEU A 231 20.72 39.27 -6.82
CA LEU A 231 22.13 39.08 -6.48
C LEU A 231 22.71 40.21 -5.62
N GLN A 232 22.15 41.42 -5.70
CA GLN A 232 22.70 42.61 -5.01
C GLN A 232 22.25 42.65 -3.55
N THR A 233 21.02 42.23 -3.28
CA THR A 233 20.38 42.32 -1.97
C THR A 233 20.25 40.97 -1.26
N GLY A 234 20.61 39.88 -1.94
CA GLY A 234 20.37 38.50 -1.50
C GLY A 234 19.11 37.94 -2.14
N TYR A 235 19.10 36.63 -2.34
CA TYR A 235 17.99 35.93 -3.00
C TYR A 235 17.74 34.54 -2.40
N ILE A 236 16.53 34.01 -2.56
CA ILE A 236 16.19 32.63 -2.22
C ILE A 236 15.44 32.01 -3.41
N VAL A 237 15.88 30.85 -3.86
CA VAL A 237 15.24 30.06 -4.91
C VAL A 237 14.44 28.92 -4.28
N THR A 238 13.17 28.81 -4.64
CA THR A 238 12.30 27.73 -4.16
C THR A 238 11.17 27.48 -5.16
N PRO A 239 10.60 26.26 -5.22
CA PRO A 239 9.40 26.00 -6.00
C PRO A 239 8.28 27.00 -5.65
N THR A 240 7.57 27.45 -6.68
CA THR A 240 6.54 28.47 -6.57
C THR A 240 5.37 27.93 -5.75
N LEU A 241 4.89 28.72 -4.79
CA LEU A 241 3.72 28.36 -4.01
C LEU A 241 2.50 28.17 -4.94
N PRO A 242 1.84 27.00 -4.95
CA PRO A 242 0.64 26.82 -5.75
C PRO A 242 -0.45 27.80 -5.32
N ALA A 243 -1.06 28.50 -6.30
CA ALA A 243 -2.04 29.55 -6.02
C ALA A 243 -3.32 29.03 -5.33
N ASP A 244 -3.59 27.73 -5.47
CA ASP A 244 -4.74 27.03 -4.90
C ASP A 244 -4.46 26.42 -3.51
N LEU A 245 -3.22 26.51 -3.02
CA LEU A 245 -2.84 25.94 -1.73
C LEU A 245 -3.14 26.91 -0.59
N GLU A 246 -4.02 26.48 0.31
CA GLU A 246 -4.38 27.23 1.53
C GLU A 246 -3.79 26.57 2.79
N PRO A 247 -3.36 27.37 3.80
CA PRO A 247 -2.75 26.83 5.00
C PRO A 247 -3.78 26.13 5.89
N THR A 248 -3.42 24.98 6.45
CA THR A 248 -4.29 24.26 7.40
C THR A 248 -4.54 25.14 8.63
N PRO A 249 -5.79 25.23 9.14
CA PRO A 249 -6.09 26.01 10.34
C PRO A 249 -5.20 25.61 11.52
N ARG A 250 -4.74 26.60 12.31
CA ARG A 250 -4.02 26.30 13.55
C ARG A 250 -5.00 25.67 14.54
N PRO A 251 -4.66 24.53 15.18
CA PRO A 251 -5.51 23.97 16.22
C PRO A 251 -5.69 24.99 17.34
N ARG A 252 -6.93 25.15 17.82
CA ARG A 252 -7.21 25.92 19.03
C ARG A 252 -6.42 25.28 20.17
N ARG A 253 -5.68 26.09 20.95
CA ARG A 253 -4.95 25.63 22.15
C ARG A 253 -5.89 24.75 22.99
N GLY A 254 -5.55 23.46 23.13
CA GLY A 254 -6.23 22.54 24.05
C GLY A 254 -7.19 21.51 23.44
N ALA A 255 -7.37 21.44 22.11
CA ALA A 255 -8.03 20.29 21.50
C ALA A 255 -6.96 19.27 21.02
N PRO A 256 -7.07 17.96 21.32
CA PRO A 256 -6.17 16.98 20.74
C PRO A 256 -6.46 16.92 19.23
N PRO A 257 -5.48 17.23 18.36
CA PRO A 257 -5.69 17.10 16.94
C PRO A 257 -5.48 15.64 16.58
N LEU A 258 -6.49 14.98 16.00
CA LEU A 258 -6.22 13.90 15.06
C LEU A 258 -5.74 14.55 13.76
N ASP A 259 -4.52 15.09 13.77
CA ASP A 259 -3.85 15.48 12.54
C ASP A 259 -3.49 14.21 11.75
N VAL A 260 -3.45 14.30 10.41
CA VAL A 260 -3.14 13.15 9.54
C VAL A 260 -1.82 12.48 9.94
N GLY A 261 -0.82 13.26 10.35
CA GLY A 261 0.45 12.75 10.87
C GLY A 261 0.27 11.92 12.14
N SER A 262 -0.62 12.32 13.05
CA SER A 262 -0.97 11.60 14.28
C SER A 262 -1.72 10.31 13.98
N ALA A 263 -2.62 10.31 13.02
CA ALA A 263 -3.29 9.09 12.57
C ALA A 263 -2.29 8.12 11.93
N VAL A 264 -1.37 8.63 11.09
CA VAL A 264 -0.30 7.83 10.46
C VAL A 264 0.66 7.26 11.50
N ARG A 265 1.04 8.05 12.53
CA ARG A 265 1.86 7.59 13.66
C ARG A 265 1.20 6.42 14.38
N ARG A 266 -0.04 6.61 14.84
CA ARG A 266 -0.80 5.57 15.55
C ARG A 266 -0.99 4.33 14.68
N TYR A 267 -1.24 4.51 13.38
CA TYR A 267 -1.32 3.39 12.45
C TYR A 267 0.01 2.63 12.35
N ALA A 268 1.14 3.34 12.21
CA ALA A 268 2.46 2.72 12.13
C ALA A 268 2.81 1.88 13.37
N GLU A 269 2.35 2.29 14.56
CA GLU A 269 2.52 1.55 15.82
C GLU A 269 1.73 0.24 15.84
N VAL A 270 0.48 0.25 15.36
CA VAL A 270 -0.39 -0.93 15.39
C VAL A 270 -0.19 -1.86 14.19
N GLN A 271 0.36 -1.37 13.08
CA GLN A 271 0.49 -2.12 11.81
C GLN A 271 1.20 -3.48 11.92
N PRO A 272 2.29 -3.64 12.71
CA PRO A 272 2.91 -4.94 12.89
C PRO A 272 1.96 -5.98 13.51
N GLY A 273 1.14 -5.57 14.48
CA GLY A 273 0.14 -6.43 15.12
C GLY A 273 -1.02 -6.78 14.18
N LEU A 274 -1.41 -5.86 13.29
CA LEU A 274 -2.46 -6.09 12.29
C LEU A 274 -2.11 -7.18 11.26
N ARG A 275 -0.84 -7.56 11.11
CA ARG A 275 -0.44 -8.69 10.25
C ARG A 275 -1.01 -10.01 10.75
N GLY A 276 -0.86 -10.30 12.05
CA GLY A 276 -1.44 -11.49 12.66
C GLY A 276 -2.97 -11.48 12.61
N VAL A 277 -3.58 -10.31 12.76
CA VAL A 277 -5.04 -10.13 12.57
C VAL A 277 -5.45 -10.44 11.13
N THR A 278 -4.68 -9.96 10.15
CA THR A 278 -4.92 -10.22 8.73
C THR A 278 -4.86 -11.72 8.43
N ASP A 279 -3.82 -12.41 8.90
CA ASP A 279 -3.66 -13.85 8.72
C ASP A 279 -4.80 -14.62 9.39
N GLY A 280 -5.26 -14.18 10.57
CA GLY A 280 -6.41 -14.77 11.24
C GLY A 280 -7.73 -14.59 10.47
N PHE A 281 -7.98 -13.43 9.87
CA PHE A 281 -9.16 -13.24 9.00
C PHE A 281 -9.07 -14.08 7.72
N VAL A 282 -7.88 -14.26 7.13
CA VAL A 282 -7.68 -15.18 6.00
C VAL A 282 -8.02 -16.61 6.41
N ALA A 283 -7.54 -17.06 7.58
CA ALA A 283 -7.83 -18.40 8.09
C ALA A 283 -9.33 -18.60 8.37
N LEU A 284 -9.99 -17.60 8.97
CA LEU A 284 -11.43 -17.62 9.23
C LEU A 284 -12.23 -17.74 7.94
N VAL A 285 -11.97 -16.86 6.96
CA VAL A 285 -12.70 -16.86 5.68
C VAL A 285 -12.46 -18.17 4.93
N THR A 286 -11.20 -18.63 4.83
CA THR A 286 -10.86 -19.93 4.21
C THR A 286 -11.65 -21.06 4.87
N SER A 287 -11.68 -21.11 6.22
CA SER A 287 -12.43 -22.12 6.96
C SER A 287 -13.92 -22.08 6.62
N ILE A 288 -14.55 -20.91 6.65
CA ILE A 288 -15.99 -20.77 6.34
C ILE A 288 -16.28 -21.29 4.92
N LEU A 289 -15.46 -20.92 3.94
CA LEU A 289 -15.63 -21.35 2.55
C LEU A 289 -15.44 -22.86 2.38
N ASP A 290 -14.41 -23.42 3.00
CA ASP A 290 -14.11 -24.86 2.95
C ASP A 290 -15.21 -25.69 3.63
N GLU A 291 -15.75 -25.19 4.75
CA GLU A 291 -16.85 -25.84 5.48
C GLU A 291 -18.16 -25.83 4.69
N ALA A 292 -18.44 -24.75 3.97
CA ALA A 292 -19.57 -24.69 3.05
C ALA A 292 -19.32 -25.45 1.73
N GLY A 293 -18.06 -25.83 1.45
CA GLY A 293 -17.69 -26.47 0.18
C GLY A 293 -17.81 -25.53 -1.02
N ILE A 294 -17.64 -24.22 -0.80
CA ILE A 294 -17.62 -23.24 -1.89
C ILE A 294 -16.29 -23.35 -2.64
N ASN A 295 -16.37 -23.36 -3.96
CA ASN A 295 -15.20 -23.39 -4.79
C ASN A 295 -14.62 -21.98 -5.01
N TYR A 296 -13.33 -21.82 -4.71
CA TYR A 296 -12.59 -20.58 -4.93
C TYR A 296 -11.18 -20.89 -5.47
N LEU A 297 -10.61 -19.94 -6.21
CA LEU A 297 -9.24 -20.00 -6.72
C LEU A 297 -8.24 -19.72 -5.59
N THR A 298 -8.39 -18.58 -4.91
CA THR A 298 -7.51 -18.15 -3.81
C THR A 298 -8.24 -17.31 -2.76
N VAL A 299 -7.78 -17.40 -1.51
CA VAL A 299 -8.03 -16.43 -0.44
C VAL A 299 -6.70 -15.85 0.00
N THR A 300 -6.54 -14.53 -0.06
CA THR A 300 -5.27 -13.85 0.29
C THR A 300 -5.52 -12.65 1.17
N GLY A 301 -4.55 -12.35 2.06
CA GLY A 301 -4.61 -11.23 2.99
C GLY A 301 -3.57 -10.16 2.67
N ARG A 302 -3.91 -8.90 2.91
CA ARG A 302 -2.99 -7.76 2.84
C ARG A 302 -3.26 -6.78 3.96
N THR A 303 -2.27 -6.58 4.81
CA THR A 303 -2.24 -5.43 5.73
C THR A 303 -1.77 -4.19 4.97
N LYS A 304 -2.47 -3.07 5.14
CA LYS A 304 -2.10 -1.81 4.45
C LYS A 304 -0.71 -1.35 4.88
N SER A 305 0.08 -0.82 3.95
CA SER A 305 1.38 -0.22 4.30
C SER A 305 1.16 1.15 4.94
N VAL A 306 2.08 1.58 5.80
CA VAL A 306 2.04 2.92 6.40
C VAL A 306 2.01 4.01 5.33
N SER A 307 2.79 3.86 4.25
CA SER A 307 2.79 4.78 3.11
C SER A 307 1.43 4.85 2.39
N SER A 308 0.79 3.71 2.17
CA SER A 308 -0.53 3.65 1.52
C SER A 308 -1.63 4.21 2.44
N PHE A 309 -1.50 4.01 3.75
CA PHE A 309 -2.40 4.61 4.74
C PHE A 309 -2.22 6.13 4.77
N ALA A 310 -1.00 6.64 4.81
CA ALA A 310 -0.71 8.07 4.78
C ALA A 310 -1.25 8.74 3.51
N ALA A 311 -1.03 8.15 2.34
CA ALA A 311 -1.58 8.63 1.08
C ALA A 311 -3.11 8.67 1.08
N LYS A 312 -3.77 7.70 1.73
CA LYS A 312 -5.24 7.65 1.84
C LYS A 312 -5.77 8.65 2.87
N ALA A 313 -5.13 8.77 4.03
CA ALA A 313 -5.45 9.71 5.08
C ALA A 313 -5.29 11.18 4.65
N ALA A 314 -4.37 11.45 3.72
CA ALA A 314 -4.14 12.77 3.16
C ALA A 314 -5.11 13.17 2.03
N ARG A 315 -6.03 12.29 1.59
CA ARG A 315 -6.98 12.59 0.51
C ARG A 315 -7.92 13.73 0.90
N THR A 316 -8.26 14.56 -0.07
CA THR A 316 -9.22 15.66 0.10
C THR A 316 -10.31 15.62 -0.97
N VAL A 317 -11.51 16.07 -0.60
CA VAL A 317 -12.66 16.29 -1.50
C VAL A 317 -13.17 17.71 -1.24
N ASP A 318 -13.34 18.50 -2.30
CA ASP A 318 -13.73 19.92 -2.23
C ASP A 318 -12.88 20.76 -1.25
N GLY A 319 -11.58 20.45 -1.18
CA GLY A 319 -10.63 21.14 -0.30
C GLY A 319 -10.72 20.76 1.18
N ARG A 320 -11.52 19.74 1.55
CA ARG A 320 -11.61 19.21 2.92
C ARG A 320 -11.01 17.81 3.00
N PRO A 321 -10.40 17.41 4.13
CA PRO A 321 -9.98 16.02 4.33
C PRO A 321 -11.15 15.07 4.08
N LEU A 322 -10.90 14.03 3.29
CA LEU A 322 -11.86 12.97 3.03
C LEU A 322 -12.17 12.19 4.30
N TYR A 323 -11.19 12.06 5.18
CA TYR A 323 -11.31 11.38 6.47
C TYR A 323 -11.02 12.37 7.60
N ALA A 324 -11.99 12.56 8.50
CA ALA A 324 -11.85 13.38 9.70
C ALA A 324 -11.13 12.62 10.82
N ASP A 325 -11.32 11.30 10.88
CA ASP A 325 -10.56 10.39 11.75
C ASP A 325 -10.03 9.20 10.92
N PRO A 326 -8.87 9.38 10.26
CA PRO A 326 -8.35 8.37 9.35
C PRO A 326 -8.10 7.01 10.02
N LEU A 327 -7.84 6.96 11.33
CA LEU A 327 -7.54 5.69 12.02
C LEU A 327 -8.78 4.81 12.17
N HIS A 328 -9.97 5.40 12.24
CA HIS A 328 -11.23 4.66 12.36
C HIS A 328 -12.00 4.61 11.03
N GLU A 329 -11.92 5.65 10.22
CA GLU A 329 -12.69 5.76 8.96
C GLU A 329 -12.01 5.05 7.78
N ILE A 330 -10.70 4.83 7.82
CA ILE A 330 -10.01 3.99 6.83
C ILE A 330 -10.18 2.53 7.23
N THR A 331 -11.17 1.87 6.64
CA THR A 331 -11.57 0.50 6.99
C THR A 331 -10.76 -0.60 6.29
N ASP A 332 -9.96 -0.25 5.27
CA ASP A 332 -9.13 -1.20 4.51
C ASP A 332 -7.71 -1.37 5.10
N GLN A 333 -7.57 -1.25 6.42
CA GLN A 333 -6.31 -1.50 7.13
C GLN A 333 -5.95 -2.99 7.13
N VAL A 334 -6.97 -3.85 7.29
CA VAL A 334 -6.92 -5.30 7.12
C VAL A 334 -7.77 -5.62 5.90
N GLY A 335 -7.13 -6.10 4.83
CA GLY A 335 -7.82 -6.50 3.60
C GLY A 335 -7.74 -8.01 3.38
N VAL A 336 -8.85 -8.62 2.98
CA VAL A 336 -8.90 -10.00 2.49
C VAL A 336 -9.46 -10.00 1.07
N ARG A 337 -8.95 -10.87 0.22
CA ARG A 337 -9.40 -11.02 -1.16
C ARG A 337 -9.75 -12.47 -1.43
N VAL A 338 -10.99 -12.70 -1.85
CA VAL A 338 -11.52 -14.00 -2.26
C VAL A 338 -11.72 -13.98 -3.77
N ILE A 339 -10.98 -14.82 -4.48
CA ILE A 339 -11.12 -14.99 -5.92
C ILE A 339 -11.85 -16.28 -6.22
N THR A 340 -13.00 -16.17 -6.89
CA THR A 340 -13.85 -17.27 -7.36
C THR A 340 -13.69 -17.45 -8.87
N TYR A 341 -14.31 -18.48 -9.44
CA TYR A 341 -14.20 -18.73 -10.88
C TYR A 341 -15.27 -18.00 -11.69
N VAL A 342 -16.50 -17.96 -11.20
CA VAL A 342 -17.64 -17.37 -11.92
C VAL A 342 -18.54 -16.58 -10.99
N HIS A 343 -19.43 -15.80 -11.59
CA HIS A 343 -20.16 -14.76 -10.88
C HIS A 343 -21.11 -15.30 -9.79
N SER A 344 -21.77 -16.44 -9.98
CA SER A 344 -22.68 -16.95 -8.95
C SER A 344 -21.95 -17.33 -7.65
N ASP A 345 -20.69 -17.72 -7.74
CA ASP A 345 -19.89 -18.11 -6.56
C ASP A 345 -19.58 -16.88 -5.72
N VAL A 346 -19.44 -15.70 -6.35
CA VAL A 346 -19.34 -14.42 -5.63
C VAL A 346 -20.57 -14.23 -4.74
N GLN A 347 -21.79 -14.43 -5.28
CA GLN A 347 -23.01 -14.27 -4.49
C GLN A 347 -23.10 -15.31 -3.37
N ALA A 348 -22.75 -16.57 -3.66
CA ALA A 348 -22.75 -17.63 -2.65
C ALA A 348 -21.78 -17.32 -1.49
N VAL A 349 -20.60 -16.76 -1.78
CA VAL A 349 -19.65 -16.32 -0.74
C VAL A 349 -20.24 -15.19 0.10
N VAL A 350 -20.89 -14.21 -0.53
CA VAL A 350 -21.47 -13.06 0.18
C VAL A 350 -22.53 -13.52 1.16
N ASP A 351 -23.50 -14.30 0.69
CA ASP A 351 -24.59 -14.77 1.52
C ASP A 351 -24.10 -15.68 2.66
N LEU A 352 -23.08 -16.50 2.40
CA LEU A 352 -22.44 -17.33 3.42
C LEU A 352 -21.74 -16.50 4.49
N LEU A 353 -21.01 -15.44 4.10
CA LEU A 353 -20.36 -14.56 5.06
C LEU A 353 -21.39 -13.76 5.87
N ASP A 354 -22.48 -13.31 5.25
CA ASP A 354 -23.58 -12.60 5.93
C ASP A 354 -24.20 -13.44 7.07
N ASP A 355 -24.22 -14.77 6.92
CA ASP A 355 -24.73 -15.69 7.93
C ASP A 355 -23.73 -16.03 9.05
N GLN A 356 -22.42 -15.88 8.81
CA GLN A 356 -21.37 -16.41 9.70
C GLN A 356 -20.58 -15.31 10.43
N VAL A 357 -20.59 -14.09 9.92
CA VAL A 357 -19.87 -12.94 10.49
C VAL A 357 -20.76 -11.71 10.48
N VAL A 358 -20.41 -10.72 11.32
CA VAL A 358 -21.14 -9.46 11.35
C VAL A 358 -20.72 -8.63 10.15
N VAL A 359 -21.65 -8.41 9.21
CA VAL A 359 -21.44 -7.51 8.06
C VAL A 359 -21.83 -6.08 8.44
N HIS A 360 -20.86 -5.18 8.42
CA HIS A 360 -21.03 -3.76 8.75
C HIS A 360 -21.31 -2.87 7.54
N ASP A 361 -20.81 -3.27 6.37
CA ASP A 361 -21.02 -2.57 5.10
C ASP A 361 -20.97 -3.60 3.95
N ASP A 362 -21.80 -3.40 2.94
CA ASP A 362 -21.89 -4.26 1.77
C ASP A 362 -22.10 -3.42 0.51
N ARG A 363 -21.12 -3.47 -0.38
CA ARG A 363 -21.06 -2.63 -1.58
C ARG A 363 -20.84 -3.44 -2.83
N ASP A 364 -21.74 -3.29 -3.78
CA ASP A 364 -21.63 -3.83 -5.13
C ASP A 364 -21.11 -2.77 -6.09
N LEU A 365 -19.81 -2.80 -6.34
CA LEU A 365 -19.17 -1.77 -7.12
C LEU A 365 -19.50 -1.89 -8.61
N GLY A 366 -19.94 -3.07 -9.06
CA GLY A 366 -20.48 -3.25 -10.40
C GLY A 366 -21.80 -2.53 -10.57
N GLN A 367 -22.73 -2.68 -9.62
CA GLN A 367 -24.00 -1.96 -9.64
C GLN A 367 -23.83 -0.45 -9.45
N GLU A 368 -22.95 -0.01 -8.54
CA GLU A 368 -22.64 1.40 -8.34
C GLU A 368 -22.10 2.02 -9.64
N THR A 369 -21.12 1.39 -10.28
CA THR A 369 -20.52 1.87 -11.55
C THR A 369 -21.57 1.94 -12.66
N ALA A 370 -22.43 0.91 -12.77
CA ALA A 370 -23.52 0.88 -13.74
C ALA A 370 -24.56 1.98 -13.51
N SER A 371 -24.88 2.30 -12.25
CA SER A 371 -25.82 3.36 -11.87
C SER A 371 -25.33 4.76 -12.24
N GLU A 372 -24.01 4.94 -12.32
CA GLU A 372 -23.36 6.17 -12.77
C GLU A 372 -23.18 6.25 -14.29
N GLY A 373 -23.72 5.28 -15.04
CA GLY A 373 -23.60 5.21 -16.50
C GLY A 373 -22.19 4.87 -16.98
N ARG A 374 -21.34 4.34 -16.09
CA ARG A 374 -19.98 3.90 -16.39
C ARG A 374 -19.95 2.37 -16.48
N PHE A 375 -19.00 1.83 -17.25
CA PHE A 375 -18.73 0.40 -17.32
C PHE A 375 -17.24 0.21 -17.06
N GLY A 376 -16.88 -0.59 -16.06
CA GLY A 376 -15.47 -0.95 -15.82
C GLY A 376 -15.01 -0.89 -14.38
N TYR A 377 -15.69 -1.56 -13.45
CA TYR A 377 -15.09 -2.07 -12.22
C TYR A 377 -16.16 -2.92 -11.53
N SER A 378 -15.94 -4.24 -11.42
CA SER A 378 -16.89 -5.16 -10.80
C SER A 378 -16.20 -5.93 -9.67
N SER A 379 -16.69 -5.73 -8.45
CA SER A 379 -16.25 -6.42 -7.25
C SER A 379 -17.32 -6.24 -6.17
N ARG A 380 -17.56 -7.28 -5.38
CA ARG A 380 -18.31 -7.13 -4.13
C ARG A 380 -17.35 -6.82 -2.99
N HIS A 381 -17.66 -5.80 -2.20
CA HIS A 381 -16.85 -5.38 -1.06
C HIS A 381 -17.68 -5.47 0.21
N LEU A 382 -17.23 -6.29 1.15
CA LEU A 382 -17.82 -6.41 2.48
C LEU A 382 -16.88 -5.81 3.53
N LEU A 383 -17.42 -5.14 4.53
CA LEU A 383 -16.71 -4.83 5.76
C LEU A 383 -17.24 -5.75 6.85
N VAL A 384 -16.42 -6.67 7.35
CA VAL A 384 -16.88 -7.68 8.31
C VAL A 384 -16.16 -7.59 9.66
N GLY A 385 -16.82 -8.04 10.71
CA GLY A 385 -16.29 -8.19 12.05
C GLY A 385 -16.83 -9.45 12.73
N LEU A 386 -16.38 -9.73 13.95
CA LEU A 386 -16.95 -10.79 14.79
C LEU A 386 -18.07 -10.25 15.69
N GLU A 387 -18.92 -11.16 16.16
CA GLU A 387 -19.96 -10.84 17.14
C GLU A 387 -19.37 -10.20 18.42
N PRO A 388 -20.06 -9.20 19.01
CA PRO A 388 -19.63 -8.62 20.27
C PRO A 388 -19.54 -9.69 21.38
N GLY A 389 -18.33 -9.93 21.87
CA GLY A 389 -18.06 -10.90 22.94
C GLY A 389 -17.39 -12.19 22.48
N SER A 390 -17.13 -12.38 21.18
CA SER A 390 -16.27 -13.47 20.69
C SER A 390 -14.87 -13.38 21.30
N GLU A 391 -14.33 -14.49 21.82
CA GLU A 391 -12.96 -14.54 22.32
C GLU A 391 -11.95 -14.78 21.19
N GLY A 392 -10.75 -14.21 21.31
CA GLY A 392 -9.62 -14.52 20.42
C GLY A 392 -8.99 -13.29 19.75
N PRO A 393 -7.95 -13.51 18.93
CA PRO A 393 -7.08 -12.45 18.41
C PRO A 393 -7.76 -11.52 17.39
N LEU A 394 -8.91 -11.92 16.84
CA LEU A 394 -9.70 -11.15 15.88
C LEU A 394 -10.72 -10.22 16.55
N GLN A 395 -10.94 -10.36 17.86
CA GLN A 395 -11.94 -9.58 18.58
C GLN A 395 -11.67 -8.08 18.45
N GLY A 396 -12.73 -7.31 18.17
CA GLY A 396 -12.67 -5.85 18.05
C GLY A 396 -12.02 -5.33 16.76
N HIS A 397 -11.62 -6.21 15.83
CA HIS A 397 -11.08 -5.84 14.54
C HIS A 397 -12.10 -6.04 13.43
N GLN A 398 -11.94 -5.28 12.35
CA GLN A 398 -12.72 -5.42 11.12
C GLN A 398 -11.80 -5.73 9.95
N ALA A 399 -12.32 -6.43 8.95
CA ALA A 399 -11.64 -6.73 7.70
C ALA A 399 -12.48 -6.30 6.49
N ALA A 400 -11.85 -5.61 5.55
CA ALA A 400 -12.43 -5.31 4.25
C ALA A 400 -12.20 -6.49 3.30
N ILE A 401 -13.26 -7.24 2.98
CA ILE A 401 -13.22 -8.42 2.11
C ILE A 401 -13.64 -8.00 0.69
N GLN A 402 -12.77 -8.29 -0.28
CA GLN A 402 -13.05 -8.11 -1.71
C GLN A 402 -13.32 -9.47 -2.35
N ILE A 403 -14.52 -9.66 -2.89
CA ILE A 403 -14.94 -10.92 -3.53
C ILE A 403 -15.10 -10.66 -5.02
N ARG A 404 -14.39 -11.44 -5.84
CA ARG A 404 -14.28 -11.26 -7.29
C ARG A 404 -14.24 -12.59 -8.03
N THR A 405 -14.59 -12.59 -9.31
CA THR A 405 -14.20 -13.66 -10.23
C THR A 405 -12.73 -13.53 -10.64
N VAL A 406 -12.15 -14.58 -11.23
CA VAL A 406 -10.79 -14.56 -11.78
C VAL A 406 -10.63 -13.51 -12.86
N LEU A 407 -11.65 -13.31 -13.71
CA LEU A 407 -11.63 -12.31 -14.78
C LEU A 407 -11.72 -10.89 -14.22
N GLN A 408 -12.59 -10.67 -13.23
CA GLN A 408 -12.69 -9.39 -12.51
C GLN A 408 -11.38 -9.04 -11.80
N HIS A 409 -10.71 -10.04 -11.20
CA HIS A 409 -9.42 -9.86 -10.58
C HIS A 409 -8.34 -9.49 -11.60
N ALA A 410 -8.24 -10.23 -12.71
CA ALA A 410 -7.27 -9.95 -13.77
C ALA A 410 -7.43 -8.55 -14.35
N TRP A 411 -8.67 -8.13 -14.60
CA TRP A 411 -8.97 -6.77 -15.07
C TRP A 411 -8.52 -5.72 -14.06
N ALA A 412 -8.85 -5.90 -12.78
CA ALA A 412 -8.55 -4.93 -11.73
C ALA A 412 -7.05 -4.83 -11.43
N GLU A 413 -6.29 -5.93 -11.49
CA GLU A 413 -4.84 -5.86 -11.33
C GLU A 413 -4.18 -5.14 -12.51
N PHE A 414 -4.64 -5.40 -13.74
CA PHE A 414 -4.12 -4.72 -14.93
C PHE A 414 -4.45 -3.22 -14.94
N GLU A 415 -5.69 -2.87 -14.60
CA GLU A 415 -6.14 -1.49 -14.48
C GLU A 415 -5.40 -0.75 -13.37
N HIS A 416 -5.28 -1.37 -12.19
CA HIS A 416 -4.53 -0.80 -11.09
C HIS A 416 -3.05 -0.62 -11.46
N ASP A 417 -2.41 -1.58 -12.10
CA ASP A 417 -1.00 -1.44 -12.49
C ASP A 417 -0.79 -0.31 -13.51
N ILE A 418 -1.67 -0.17 -14.52
CA ILE A 418 -1.56 0.92 -15.49
C ILE A 418 -1.85 2.28 -14.85
N ARG A 419 -2.90 2.39 -14.02
CA ARG A 419 -3.29 3.66 -13.39
C ARG A 419 -2.39 4.06 -12.20
N TYR A 420 -1.77 3.10 -11.53
CA TYR A 420 -0.94 3.34 -10.34
C TYR A 420 0.56 3.39 -10.66
N LYS A 421 1.06 2.65 -11.67
CA LYS A 421 2.48 2.66 -12.08
C LYS A 421 2.74 3.49 -13.35
N GLY A 422 1.70 3.92 -14.08
CA GLY A 422 1.84 4.71 -15.30
C GLY A 422 1.34 6.15 -15.14
N SER A 423 2.19 7.13 -15.47
CA SER A 423 1.73 8.46 -15.85
C SER A 423 1.12 8.35 -17.25
N VAL A 424 -0.17 7.99 -17.32
CA VAL A 424 -0.90 7.95 -18.58
C VAL A 424 -0.87 9.35 -19.20
N PRO A 425 -0.26 9.55 -20.39
CA PRO A 425 -0.27 10.86 -21.03
C PRO A 425 -1.70 11.35 -21.25
N PRO A 426 -2.01 12.65 -21.02
CA PRO A 426 -3.37 13.18 -21.12
C PRO A 426 -4.08 12.85 -22.44
N GLU A 427 -3.33 12.80 -23.54
CA GLU A 427 -3.81 12.43 -24.87
C GLU A 427 -4.31 10.98 -24.99
N HIS A 428 -3.89 10.09 -24.10
CA HIS A 428 -4.23 8.68 -24.10
C HIS A 428 -5.29 8.31 -23.06
N VAL A 429 -5.60 9.18 -22.10
CA VAL A 429 -6.55 8.91 -21.00
C VAL A 429 -7.92 8.46 -21.55
N LEU A 430 -8.49 9.23 -22.48
CA LEU A 430 -9.82 8.93 -23.03
C LEU A 430 -9.85 7.62 -23.83
N GLU A 431 -8.79 7.33 -24.60
CA GLU A 431 -8.70 6.08 -25.36
C GLU A 431 -8.49 4.90 -24.42
N LEU A 432 -7.67 5.04 -23.37
CA LEU A 432 -7.47 4.00 -22.38
C LEU A 432 -8.73 3.73 -21.56
N ASP A 433 -9.45 4.76 -21.12
CA ASP A 433 -10.74 4.59 -20.45
C ASP A 433 -11.71 3.82 -21.34
N ARG A 434 -11.80 4.18 -22.62
CA ARG A 434 -12.61 3.44 -23.60
C ARG A 434 -12.17 1.99 -23.74
N ARG A 435 -10.87 1.70 -23.80
CA ARG A 435 -10.32 0.35 -23.92
C ARG A 435 -10.60 -0.48 -22.67
N PHE A 436 -10.47 0.10 -21.49
CA PHE A 436 -10.80 -0.53 -20.21
C PHE A 436 -12.29 -0.88 -20.11
N THR A 437 -13.16 0.02 -20.56
CA THR A 437 -14.60 -0.24 -20.68
C THR A 437 -14.92 -1.37 -21.67
N LEU A 438 -14.28 -1.40 -22.84
CA LEU A 438 -14.45 -2.50 -23.80
C LEU A 438 -13.96 -3.84 -23.24
N ALA A 439 -12.80 -3.84 -22.57
CA ALA A 439 -12.26 -5.03 -21.92
C ALA A 439 -13.19 -5.53 -20.81
N ALA A 440 -13.76 -4.63 -20.00
CA ALA A 440 -14.73 -4.99 -18.97
C ALA A 440 -15.96 -5.69 -19.57
N GLY A 441 -16.51 -5.15 -20.67
CA GLY A 441 -17.64 -5.78 -21.36
C GLY A 441 -17.32 -7.16 -21.95
N LEU A 442 -16.11 -7.35 -22.49
CA LEU A 442 -15.66 -8.66 -22.99
C LEU A 442 -15.55 -9.68 -21.85
N LEU A 443 -14.99 -9.28 -20.71
CA LEU A 443 -14.84 -10.15 -19.56
C LEU A 443 -16.18 -10.49 -18.91
N GLU A 444 -17.13 -9.56 -18.88
CA GLU A 444 -18.49 -9.84 -18.43
C GLU A 444 -19.18 -10.86 -19.34
N LEU A 445 -19.01 -10.74 -20.66
CA LEU A 445 -19.50 -11.75 -21.60
C LEU A 445 -18.83 -13.11 -21.34
N ALA A 446 -17.51 -13.14 -21.16
CA ALA A 446 -16.79 -14.38 -20.88
C ALA A 446 -17.23 -15.02 -19.55
N ASP A 447 -17.45 -14.24 -18.48
CA ASP A 447 -17.98 -14.74 -17.20
C ASP A 447 -19.39 -15.35 -17.36
N ARG A 448 -20.24 -14.79 -18.24
CA ARG A 448 -21.55 -15.37 -18.59
C ARG A 448 -21.41 -16.70 -19.34
N GLU A 449 -20.50 -16.78 -20.30
CA GLU A 449 -20.23 -18.03 -21.02
C GLU A 449 -19.68 -19.11 -20.06
N PHE A 450 -18.76 -18.76 -19.15
CA PHE A 450 -18.27 -19.70 -18.14
C PHE A 450 -19.36 -20.17 -17.18
N SER A 451 -20.26 -19.27 -16.77
CA SER A 451 -21.42 -19.64 -15.96
C SER A 451 -22.33 -20.61 -16.73
N THR A 452 -22.62 -20.33 -18.00
CA THR A 452 -23.45 -21.19 -18.86
C THR A 452 -22.82 -22.56 -19.08
N ILE A 453 -21.52 -22.61 -19.38
CA ILE A 453 -20.77 -23.88 -19.52
C ILE A 453 -20.88 -24.69 -18.24
N ARG A 454 -20.71 -24.05 -17.08
CA ARG A 454 -20.81 -24.72 -15.80
C ARG A 454 -22.23 -25.25 -15.54
N ASP A 455 -23.26 -24.45 -15.81
CA ASP A 455 -24.65 -24.85 -15.61
C ASP A 455 -25.03 -26.02 -16.55
N LEU A 456 -24.50 -26.05 -17.78
CA LEU A 456 -24.67 -27.18 -18.71
C LEU A 456 -23.98 -28.45 -18.22
N LEU A 457 -22.79 -28.34 -17.64
CA LEU A 457 -22.06 -29.48 -17.06
C LEU A 457 -22.67 -29.98 -15.73
N GLN A 458 -23.48 -29.16 -15.05
CA GLN A 458 -24.27 -29.56 -13.88
C GLN A 458 -25.57 -30.30 -14.25
N GLY A 459 -25.99 -30.28 -15.52
CA GLY A 459 -27.07 -31.14 -16.01
C GLY A 459 -26.68 -32.62 -16.02
N PRO A 460 -27.64 -33.56 -16.10
CA PRO A 460 -27.37 -34.99 -16.12
C PRO A 460 -26.71 -35.40 -17.44
N VAL A 461 -25.40 -35.14 -17.57
CA VAL A 461 -24.61 -35.58 -18.73
C VAL A 461 -24.05 -36.95 -18.39
N GLY A 462 -24.77 -37.97 -18.86
CA GLY A 462 -24.27 -39.33 -18.91
C GLY A 462 -22.96 -39.42 -19.68
N SER A 463 -22.00 -40.15 -19.08
CA SER A 463 -20.98 -40.95 -19.76
C SER A 463 -20.46 -40.40 -21.10
N ALA A 464 -19.48 -39.50 -21.06
CA ALA A 464 -18.60 -39.26 -22.20
C ALA A 464 -17.16 -39.55 -21.79
N ALA A 465 -16.70 -40.75 -22.14
CA ALA A 465 -15.31 -41.16 -22.13
C ALA A 465 -14.52 -40.31 -23.15
N GLY A 466 -13.29 -39.90 -22.79
CA GLY A 466 -12.41 -39.15 -23.69
C GLY A 466 -11.01 -38.87 -23.11
N GLU A 467 -10.06 -39.73 -23.48
CA GLU A 467 -8.61 -39.53 -23.71
C GLU A 467 -7.65 -39.24 -22.53
N ASP A 468 -6.85 -40.29 -22.24
CA ASP A 468 -5.43 -40.45 -21.85
C ASP A 468 -4.65 -39.33 -21.14
N GLU A 469 -4.58 -39.42 -19.81
CA GLU A 469 -3.35 -39.14 -19.04
C GLU A 469 -2.71 -40.48 -18.63
N PRO A 470 -1.38 -40.56 -18.43
CA PRO A 470 -0.71 -41.80 -18.06
C PRO A 470 -1.20 -42.25 -16.68
N TYR A 471 -2.04 -43.27 -16.65
CA TYR A 471 -2.51 -43.92 -15.43
C TYR A 471 -1.48 -44.95 -14.97
N ASP A 472 -1.05 -44.86 -13.71
CA ASP A 472 -0.21 -45.88 -13.08
C ASP A 472 -1.13 -47.03 -12.63
N GLU A 473 -1.13 -48.15 -13.37
CA GLU A 473 -1.98 -49.32 -13.07
C GLU A 473 -1.74 -49.91 -11.67
N ASP A 474 -0.61 -49.59 -11.02
CA ASP A 474 -0.25 -50.08 -9.70
C ASP A 474 -0.69 -49.15 -8.54
N ASP A 475 -1.35 -48.02 -8.81
CA ASP A 475 -1.88 -47.15 -7.75
C ASP A 475 -3.25 -47.63 -7.25
N PRO A 476 -3.38 -48.09 -5.98
CA PRO A 476 -4.64 -48.60 -5.45
C PRO A 476 -5.67 -47.49 -5.13
N ARG A 477 -5.36 -46.22 -5.39
CA ARG A 477 -6.29 -45.10 -5.19
C ARG A 477 -7.33 -45.04 -6.29
N ILE A 478 -8.57 -44.70 -5.92
CA ILE A 478 -9.60 -44.32 -6.91
C ILE A 478 -9.10 -43.05 -7.60
N SER A 479 -9.01 -43.07 -8.93
CA SER A 479 -8.48 -41.89 -9.61
C SER A 479 -9.37 -40.66 -9.37
N PRO A 480 -8.79 -39.45 -9.26
CA PRO A 480 -9.58 -38.23 -9.09
C PRO A 480 -10.65 -38.04 -10.17
N ARG A 481 -10.35 -38.49 -11.40
CA ARG A 481 -11.25 -38.42 -12.56
C ARG A 481 -12.42 -39.40 -12.45
N GLU A 482 -12.17 -40.66 -12.10
CA GLU A 482 -13.22 -41.65 -11.86
C GLU A 482 -14.10 -41.27 -10.68
N LEU A 483 -13.48 -40.74 -9.62
CA LEU A 483 -14.21 -40.24 -8.46
C LEU A 483 -15.12 -39.05 -8.83
N ALA A 484 -14.61 -38.11 -9.64
CA ALA A 484 -15.42 -36.98 -10.14
C ALA A 484 -16.63 -37.45 -10.97
N ALA A 485 -16.42 -38.40 -11.89
CA ALA A 485 -17.50 -38.96 -12.70
C ALA A 485 -18.54 -39.70 -11.84
N PHE A 486 -18.09 -40.48 -10.86
CA PHE A 486 -18.96 -41.19 -9.94
C PHE A 486 -19.81 -40.23 -9.08
N LEU A 487 -19.18 -39.21 -8.49
CA LEU A 487 -19.90 -38.24 -7.65
C LEU A 487 -20.84 -37.33 -8.47
N ALA A 488 -20.53 -37.04 -9.74
CA ALA A 488 -21.44 -36.31 -10.61
C ALA A 488 -22.74 -37.09 -10.88
N GLY A 489 -22.66 -38.43 -10.96
CA GLY A 489 -23.83 -39.30 -11.06
C GLY A 489 -24.61 -39.44 -9.76
N GLN A 490 -23.93 -39.37 -8.60
CA GLN A 490 -24.55 -39.49 -7.28
C GLN A 490 -25.22 -38.17 -6.83
N TYR A 491 -24.59 -37.02 -7.09
CA TYR A 491 -25.04 -35.72 -6.62
C TYR A 491 -25.30 -34.77 -7.80
N ALA A 492 -26.39 -35.01 -8.53
CA ALA A 492 -26.76 -34.23 -9.72
C ALA A 492 -27.00 -32.73 -9.45
N ASP A 493 -27.24 -32.34 -8.19
CA ASP A 493 -27.46 -30.96 -7.76
C ASP A 493 -26.25 -30.36 -7.00
N ALA A 494 -25.11 -31.05 -6.93
CA ALA A 494 -23.95 -30.55 -6.20
C ALA A 494 -23.18 -29.45 -6.95
N GLY A 495 -22.62 -28.50 -6.18
CA GLY A 495 -21.69 -27.50 -6.70
C GLY A 495 -20.41 -28.13 -7.29
N TRP A 496 -19.71 -27.38 -8.14
CA TRP A 496 -18.44 -27.85 -8.73
C TRP A 496 -17.34 -27.91 -7.66
N SER A 497 -16.51 -28.95 -7.66
CA SER A 497 -15.36 -29.12 -6.76
C SER A 497 -14.05 -29.08 -7.54
N ARG A 498 -12.97 -28.56 -6.93
CA ARG A 498 -11.65 -28.49 -7.57
C ARG A 498 -11.06 -29.89 -7.79
N THR A 499 -10.24 -30.04 -8.84
CA THR A 499 -9.51 -31.29 -9.13
C THR A 499 -8.56 -31.73 -8.02
N ASP A 500 -7.92 -30.79 -7.33
CA ASP A 500 -7.07 -31.07 -6.16
C ASP A 500 -7.89 -31.59 -4.96
N HIS A 501 -9.15 -31.18 -4.81
CA HIS A 501 -10.05 -31.73 -3.79
C HIS A 501 -10.38 -33.20 -4.05
N TYR A 502 -10.51 -33.61 -5.32
CA TYR A 502 -10.69 -35.02 -5.68
C TYR A 502 -9.44 -35.86 -5.38
N ALA A 503 -8.24 -35.32 -5.63
CA ALA A 503 -6.99 -35.98 -5.28
C ALA A 503 -6.81 -36.12 -3.75
N TRP A 504 -7.15 -35.08 -3.00
CA TRP A 504 -7.12 -35.09 -1.54
C TRP A 504 -8.10 -36.12 -0.96
N ILE A 505 -9.37 -36.09 -1.36
CA ILE A 505 -10.36 -37.03 -0.79
C ILE A 505 -10.12 -38.46 -1.27
N SER A 506 -9.56 -38.67 -2.47
CA SER A 506 -9.09 -39.98 -2.93
C SER A 506 -8.01 -40.55 -2.00
N ALA A 507 -7.07 -39.73 -1.54
CA ALA A 507 -6.07 -40.17 -0.56
C ALA A 507 -6.69 -40.56 0.79
N LEU A 508 -7.75 -39.86 1.23
CA LEU A 508 -8.50 -40.23 2.44
C LEU A 508 -9.28 -41.53 2.27
N LEU A 509 -9.88 -41.76 1.09
CA LEU A 509 -10.56 -43.02 0.78
C LEU A 509 -9.60 -44.20 0.89
N LEU A 510 -8.38 -44.08 0.34
CA LEU A 510 -7.34 -45.09 0.52
C LEU A 510 -7.00 -45.32 2.00
N GLU A 511 -6.87 -44.25 2.78
CA GLU A 511 -6.55 -44.35 4.22
C GLU A 511 -7.69 -45.01 5.04
N LEU A 512 -8.93 -44.89 4.58
CA LEU A 512 -10.09 -45.64 5.10
C LEU A 512 -10.13 -47.11 4.65
N GLY A 513 -9.36 -47.47 3.63
CA GLY A 513 -9.39 -48.77 2.97
C GLY A 513 -10.41 -48.88 1.83
N ILE A 514 -10.95 -47.76 1.35
CA ILE A 514 -11.88 -47.69 0.21
C ILE A 514 -11.05 -47.48 -1.06
N THR A 515 -10.80 -48.57 -1.79
CA THR A 515 -9.95 -48.59 -3.01
C THR A 515 -10.73 -48.80 -4.30
N SER A 516 -12.07 -48.88 -4.24
CA SER A 516 -12.92 -49.07 -5.43
C SER A 516 -14.22 -48.28 -5.36
N LEU A 517 -14.74 -47.89 -6.53
CA LEU A 517 -16.04 -47.21 -6.65
C LEU A 517 -17.21 -48.06 -6.14
N ALA A 518 -17.11 -49.40 -6.24
CA ALA A 518 -18.13 -50.31 -5.71
C ALA A 518 -18.21 -50.23 -4.18
N ALA A 519 -17.07 -50.29 -3.50
CA ALA A 519 -16.98 -50.15 -2.04
C ALA A 519 -17.44 -48.75 -1.60
N LEU A 520 -17.06 -47.70 -2.35
CA LEU A 520 -17.53 -46.35 -2.08
C LEU A 520 -19.06 -46.22 -2.21
N GLY A 521 -19.65 -46.79 -3.27
CA GLY A 521 -21.09 -46.78 -3.47
C GLY A 521 -21.86 -47.62 -2.44
N GLU A 522 -21.26 -48.64 -1.85
CA GLU A 522 -21.82 -49.34 -0.67
C GLU A 522 -21.84 -48.43 0.56
N THR A 523 -20.74 -47.74 0.84
CA THR A 523 -20.64 -46.75 1.93
C THR A 523 -21.71 -45.67 1.78
N LEU A 524 -21.81 -45.03 0.60
CA LEU A 524 -22.76 -43.95 0.38
C LEU A 524 -24.23 -44.39 0.45
N ARG A 525 -24.57 -45.60 -0.01
CA ARG A 525 -25.93 -46.14 0.11
C ARG A 525 -26.41 -46.33 1.54
N SER A 526 -25.50 -46.40 2.51
CA SER A 526 -25.84 -46.48 3.93
C SER A 526 -26.14 -45.12 4.57
N VAL A 527 -25.91 -44.02 3.84
CA VAL A 527 -26.12 -42.65 4.32
C VAL A 527 -27.53 -42.20 4.00
N ASP A 528 -28.22 -41.68 5.01
CA ASP A 528 -29.48 -40.95 4.83
C ASP A 528 -29.14 -39.52 4.41
N GLU A 529 -29.10 -39.29 3.09
CA GLU A 529 -28.71 -37.99 2.51
C GLU A 529 -29.68 -36.85 2.88
N ASP A 530 -30.97 -37.15 3.04
CA ASP A 530 -31.97 -36.14 3.41
C ASP A 530 -31.79 -35.71 4.86
N ALA A 531 -31.63 -36.67 5.78
CA ALA A 531 -31.34 -36.37 7.19
C ALA A 531 -29.99 -35.65 7.36
N LEU A 532 -28.97 -36.05 6.60
CA LEU A 532 -27.66 -35.40 6.60
C LEU A 532 -27.76 -33.95 6.12
N ARG A 533 -28.48 -33.71 5.01
CA ARG A 533 -28.69 -32.37 4.44
C ARG A 533 -29.47 -31.47 5.43
N GLU A 534 -30.50 -32.01 6.06
CA GLU A 534 -31.31 -31.32 7.07
C GLU A 534 -30.45 -30.93 8.29
N ARG A 535 -29.71 -31.89 8.86
CA ARG A 535 -28.85 -31.63 10.04
C ARG A 535 -27.70 -30.67 9.76
N MET A 536 -27.14 -30.73 8.56
CA MET A 536 -26.09 -29.81 8.17
C MET A 536 -26.62 -28.39 7.90
N GLY A 537 -27.89 -28.27 7.50
CA GLY A 537 -28.55 -26.97 7.29
C GLY A 537 -28.00 -26.22 6.09
N TYR A 538 -27.66 -26.93 5.01
CA TYR A 538 -27.05 -26.32 3.83
C TYR A 538 -28.00 -25.33 3.15
N ARG A 539 -27.66 -24.04 3.18
CA ARG A 539 -28.38 -22.97 2.47
C ARG A 539 -28.10 -22.95 0.97
N TYR A 540 -26.92 -23.45 0.57
CA TYR A 540 -26.48 -23.60 -0.82
C TYR A 540 -26.09 -25.06 -1.09
N PRO A 541 -26.23 -25.58 -2.32
CA PRO A 541 -25.82 -26.94 -2.63
C PRO A 541 -24.29 -27.09 -2.47
N PRO A 542 -23.81 -27.86 -1.47
CA PRO A 542 -22.38 -28.01 -1.28
C PRO A 542 -21.77 -28.78 -2.46
N GLY A 543 -20.48 -28.56 -2.70
CA GLY A 543 -19.74 -29.26 -3.74
C GLY A 543 -19.76 -30.78 -3.56
N ALA A 544 -19.63 -31.53 -4.66
CA ALA A 544 -19.69 -32.99 -4.65
C ALA A 544 -18.67 -33.63 -3.69
N VAL A 545 -17.46 -33.07 -3.60
CA VAL A 545 -16.42 -33.54 -2.66
C VAL A 545 -16.81 -33.25 -1.21
N ARG A 546 -17.46 -32.12 -0.93
CA ARG A 546 -17.93 -31.77 0.42
C ARG A 546 -19.03 -32.72 0.89
N ARG A 547 -19.97 -33.08 0.02
CA ARG A 547 -21.00 -34.09 0.32
C ARG A 547 -20.41 -35.45 0.59
N LEU A 548 -19.42 -35.86 -0.22
CA LEU A 548 -18.68 -37.09 0.04
C LEU A 548 -17.97 -37.04 1.41
N ASP A 549 -17.30 -35.94 1.72
CA ASP A 549 -16.63 -35.74 3.01
C ASP A 549 -17.59 -35.83 4.20
N ASP A 550 -18.80 -35.27 4.08
CA ASP A 550 -19.86 -35.44 5.09
C ASP A 550 -20.37 -36.87 5.20
N ALA A 551 -20.61 -37.53 4.07
CA ALA A 551 -21.07 -38.90 4.04
C ALA A 551 -20.04 -39.84 4.70
N LEU A 552 -18.75 -39.64 4.44
CA LEU A 552 -17.67 -40.39 5.09
C LEU A 552 -17.60 -40.10 6.59
N LEU A 553 -17.73 -38.84 7.00
CA LEU A 553 -17.78 -38.47 8.42
C LEU A 553 -19.01 -39.07 9.12
N TRP A 554 -20.16 -39.08 8.45
CA TRP A 554 -21.39 -39.68 8.95
C TRP A 554 -21.24 -41.18 9.22
N VAL A 555 -20.67 -41.91 8.27
CA VAL A 555 -20.51 -43.38 8.38
C VAL A 555 -19.39 -43.76 9.35
N HIS A 556 -18.26 -43.08 9.31
CA HIS A 556 -17.05 -43.52 10.00
C HIS A 556 -16.74 -42.72 11.28
N GLY A 557 -17.40 -41.60 11.53
CA GLY A 557 -17.31 -40.81 12.77
C GLY A 557 -15.89 -40.46 13.16
N GLU A 558 -15.52 -40.72 14.42
CA GLU A 558 -14.18 -40.44 14.94
C GLU A 558 -13.05 -41.10 14.13
N ARG A 559 -13.29 -42.31 13.57
CA ARG A 559 -12.30 -42.99 12.72
C ARG A 559 -11.94 -42.15 11.49
N TYR A 560 -12.89 -41.40 10.93
CA TYR A 560 -12.63 -40.47 9.83
C TYR A 560 -11.88 -39.23 10.31
N ALA A 561 -12.25 -38.68 11.46
CA ALA A 561 -11.58 -37.53 12.05
C ALA A 561 -10.12 -37.80 12.42
N ASP A 562 -9.79 -39.05 12.78
CA ASP A 562 -8.45 -39.48 13.20
C ASP A 562 -7.53 -39.95 12.05
N LEU A 563 -7.99 -39.88 10.80
CA LEU A 563 -7.14 -40.10 9.63
C LEU A 563 -5.96 -39.14 9.63
N ARG A 564 -4.78 -39.59 9.16
CA ARG A 564 -3.58 -38.74 9.13
C ARG A 564 -3.79 -37.57 8.20
N GLY A 565 -4.48 -37.78 7.07
CA GLY A 565 -4.86 -36.71 6.15
C GLY A 565 -5.81 -35.67 6.76
N ASN A 566 -6.49 -36.00 7.87
CA ASN A 566 -7.42 -35.14 8.59
C ASN A 566 -6.86 -34.53 9.88
N ALA A 567 -5.61 -34.81 10.26
CA ALA A 567 -5.04 -34.40 11.55
C ALA A 567 -5.17 -32.89 11.83
N HIS A 568 -5.01 -32.05 10.80
CA HIS A 568 -5.12 -30.59 10.90
C HIS A 568 -6.56 -30.07 11.07
N ARG A 569 -7.57 -30.88 10.72
CA ARG A 569 -9.00 -30.55 10.74
C ARG A 569 -9.82 -31.42 11.70
N ALA A 570 -9.16 -32.26 12.50
CA ALA A 570 -9.82 -33.18 13.43
C ALA A 570 -10.75 -32.49 14.44
N PRO A 571 -10.41 -31.32 15.03
CA PRO A 571 -11.34 -30.59 15.91
C PRO A 571 -12.62 -30.16 15.19
N ALA A 572 -12.49 -29.59 13.99
CA ALA A 572 -13.62 -29.15 13.17
C ALA A 572 -14.50 -30.33 12.73
N LEU A 573 -13.88 -31.45 12.34
CA LEU A 573 -14.59 -32.69 12.01
C LEU A 573 -15.39 -33.24 13.19
N ARG A 574 -14.84 -33.20 14.40
CA ARG A 574 -15.55 -33.65 15.61
C ARG A 574 -16.74 -32.75 15.95
N ALA A 575 -16.57 -31.43 15.88
CA ALA A 575 -17.66 -30.49 16.07
C ALA A 575 -18.78 -30.71 15.03
N ARG A 576 -18.39 -30.89 13.77
CA ARG A 576 -19.32 -31.21 12.68
C ARG A 576 -20.05 -32.53 12.88
N TRP A 577 -19.35 -33.55 13.37
CA TRP A 577 -19.95 -34.85 13.67
C TRP A 577 -20.93 -34.77 14.86
N ALA A 578 -20.64 -33.96 15.88
CA ALA A 578 -21.57 -33.69 16.98
C ALA A 578 -22.86 -33.01 16.46
N LYS A 579 -22.73 -32.00 15.58
CA LYS A 579 -23.87 -31.39 14.87
C LYS A 579 -24.66 -32.41 14.07
N MET A 580 -23.98 -33.26 13.31
CA MET A 580 -24.60 -34.37 12.56
C MET A 580 -25.31 -35.36 13.47
N ARG A 581 -24.96 -35.47 14.76
CA ARG A 581 -25.65 -36.35 15.73
C ARG A 581 -26.80 -35.67 16.47
N GLY A 582 -26.91 -34.34 16.37
CA GLY A 582 -27.88 -33.54 17.10
C GLY A 582 -27.50 -33.36 18.57
N GLU A 583 -26.20 -33.29 18.86
CA GLU A 583 -25.63 -33.17 20.22
C GLU A 583 -25.24 -31.71 20.59
N ASP A 584 -25.67 -30.73 19.78
CA ASP A 584 -25.44 -29.27 19.99
C ASP A 584 -26.40 -28.64 21.01
#